data_AF-A0A950NHW7-F1
#
_entry.id   AF-A0A950NHW7-F1
#
_cell.length_a   1.000
_cell.length_b   1.000
_cell.length_c   1.000
_cell.angle_alpha   90.00
_cell.angle_beta   90.00
_cell.angle_gamma   90.00
#
_symmetry.space_group_name_H-M   'P 1'
#
loop_
_entity.id
_entity.type
_entity.pdbx_description
1 polymer ?
#
loop_
_entity_poly.entity_id
_entity_poly.type
_entity_poly.pdbx_seq_one_letter_code
_entity_poly.pdbx_strand_id
1 'polypeptide(L)'
;MFRRSIIAPAVATLAGALALGPGSTALALGSASGPKVMVRIEGAKRTLLAGTTVHAPAKGWITKDRAPKGKCPADSAAGALNVATHGAWRGNWSRNYHDYLITKILGDTESGAKAYWEILVDNVAASTGACEIKLHAGERLLFAAMPLTGTGYPLVIRAPRTATARSSLKVTVDYIDGRGVAMPLAGATATGGSATATTNGKGIATLETRRAGTLTLRARKPGYVRAAARTVKVRSSRARAARAARSPLAYLLGAQNRDGGFGAARGQPSSALYSGWAALALVADRRNPAHVARGGRSLLAYIKATLANDPGTLERTILVAGAVGLPATDFGGHNLLGALKRDIRRDGSVSGQVNLTSFAVLALRAAGVGPPARTLRWLVRQQDADGGFSFAKGGDPADVDDTGAALEALGGSARSARRRAVAFLRAAQNRDGGFPAVPGGSSNAQSTAWAVQGLIAAGVNPKRVRTHGSPTPLRYLRSLITRRGAVDYARGVSLTPVWVTAEAIVALDRKPFPLRPLAK
;
A
#
# COMPACT_ATOMS: atom_id res chain seq x y z
N MET A 1 -42.61 43.16 -23.86
CA MET A 1 -42.78 43.89 -22.58
C MET A 1 -41.43 43.99 -21.88
N PHE A 2 -40.89 45.21 -21.85
CA PHE A 2 -39.93 45.83 -20.92
C PHE A 2 -39.65 45.07 -19.59
N ARG A 3 -38.44 44.98 -18.97
CA ARG A 3 -37.20 45.80 -18.82
C ARG A 3 -36.07 44.82 -18.37
N ARG A 4 -34.82 44.80 -18.87
CA ARG A 4 -33.61 45.67 -18.71
C ARG A 4 -33.15 45.98 -17.26
N SER A 5 -31.90 45.55 -16.94
CA SER A 5 -30.75 46.30 -16.35
C SER A 5 -29.65 45.29 -15.88
N ILE A 6 -28.47 45.13 -16.51
CA ILE A 6 -27.21 45.93 -16.53
C ILE A 6 -26.56 45.97 -15.11
N ILE A 7 -25.32 45.49 -14.88
CA ILE A 7 -24.03 46.22 -14.98
C ILE A 7 -22.83 45.25 -15.13
N ALA A 8 -21.89 45.62 -16.02
CA ALA A 8 -20.60 45.00 -16.31
C ALA A 8 -19.45 45.63 -15.45
N PRO A 9 -18.20 45.13 -15.50
CA PRO A 9 -17.23 45.18 -14.40
C PRO A 9 -16.37 46.45 -14.35
N ALA A 10 -15.86 46.77 -13.15
CA ALA A 10 -14.86 47.81 -12.94
C ALA A 10 -13.45 47.20 -12.80
N VAL A 11 -12.56 47.75 -13.61
CA VAL A 11 -11.11 47.60 -13.67
C VAL A 11 -10.46 48.25 -12.45
N ALA A 12 -9.45 47.61 -11.87
CA ALA A 12 -8.47 48.27 -11.01
C ALA A 12 -7.06 47.86 -11.43
N THR A 13 -6.44 48.76 -12.19
CA THR A 13 -5.00 48.85 -12.46
C THR A 13 -4.23 49.15 -11.18
N LEU A 14 -3.21 48.37 -10.89
CA LEU A 14 -2.08 48.79 -10.05
C LEU A 14 -0.80 48.52 -10.83
N ALA A 15 -0.25 49.60 -11.37
CA ALA A 15 1.08 49.67 -11.93
C ALA A 15 2.09 49.69 -10.78
N GLY A 16 2.93 48.65 -10.71
CA GLY A 16 4.13 48.62 -9.89
C GLY A 16 5.27 48.12 -10.76
N ALA A 17 5.99 49.05 -11.38
CA ALA A 17 7.17 48.78 -12.17
C ALA A 17 8.30 48.30 -11.25
N LEU A 18 8.77 47.07 -11.46
CA LEU A 18 10.12 46.66 -11.08
C LEU A 18 10.80 46.02 -12.29
N ALA A 19 11.91 46.64 -12.66
CA ALA A 19 12.75 46.30 -13.79
C ALA A 19 13.27 44.85 -13.74
N LEU A 20 13.06 44.11 -14.83
CA LEU A 20 13.79 42.88 -15.12
C LEU A 20 15.10 43.24 -15.83
N GLY A 21 16.18 43.32 -15.07
CA GLY A 21 17.53 43.24 -15.63
C GLY A 21 17.89 41.78 -15.95
N PRO A 22 18.64 41.49 -17.02
CA PRO A 22 19.16 40.15 -17.27
C PRO A 22 20.31 39.87 -16.30
N GLY A 23 19.96 39.41 -15.10
CA GLY A 23 20.91 38.94 -14.10
C GLY A 23 21.45 37.56 -14.46
N SER A 24 22.53 37.53 -15.21
CA SER A 24 23.46 36.40 -15.25
C SER A 24 23.99 36.13 -13.84
N THR A 25 23.72 34.95 -13.29
CA THR A 25 24.46 34.21 -12.23
C THR A 25 23.58 33.04 -11.78
N ALA A 26 24.03 31.83 -11.53
CA ALA A 26 25.30 31.19 -11.72
C ALA A 26 24.97 29.71 -11.99
N LEU A 27 25.57 29.13 -13.02
CA LEU A 27 25.70 27.68 -13.09
C LEU A 27 26.45 27.25 -11.83
N ALA A 28 25.74 26.65 -10.89
CA ALA A 28 26.37 25.85 -9.86
C ALA A 28 27.11 24.73 -10.59
N LEU A 29 28.41 24.93 -10.79
CA LEU A 29 29.35 23.86 -11.11
C LEU A 29 29.34 22.91 -9.92
N GLY A 30 28.37 21.99 -9.92
CA GLY A 30 28.38 20.83 -9.06
C GLY A 30 29.69 20.12 -9.30
N SER A 31 30.56 20.11 -8.30
CA SER A 31 31.76 19.31 -8.27
C SER A 31 31.34 17.89 -8.66
N ALA A 32 31.81 17.39 -9.79
CA ALA A 32 31.37 16.11 -10.33
C ALA A 32 31.79 14.98 -9.37
N SER A 33 30.95 14.70 -8.38
CA SER A 33 31.09 13.57 -7.48
C SER A 33 30.83 12.31 -8.30
N GLY A 34 31.72 11.33 -8.23
CA GLY A 34 31.52 10.05 -8.91
C GLY A 34 30.36 9.25 -8.30
N PRO A 35 30.19 7.98 -8.72
CA PRO A 35 29.03 7.17 -8.39
C PRO A 35 28.82 7.07 -6.87
N LYS A 36 27.55 7.24 -6.47
CA LYS A 36 27.11 7.12 -5.07
C LYS A 36 26.87 5.65 -4.75
N VAL A 37 27.70 5.06 -3.90
CA VAL A 37 27.66 3.64 -3.53
C VAL A 37 27.57 3.45 -2.02
N MET A 38 27.17 2.27 -1.58
CA MET A 38 27.17 1.88 -0.17
C MET A 38 28.34 0.94 0.12
N VAL A 39 29.28 1.35 0.96
CA VAL A 39 30.43 0.54 1.36
C VAL A 39 30.20 -0.05 2.74
N ARG A 40 30.42 -1.35 2.89
CA ARG A 40 30.43 -2.07 4.18
C ARG A 40 31.74 -2.85 4.31
N ILE A 41 32.30 -2.91 5.50
CA ILE A 41 33.55 -3.64 5.77
C ILE A 41 33.33 -4.59 6.95
N GLU A 42 33.53 -5.89 6.71
CA GLU A 42 33.38 -6.97 7.68
C GLU A 42 34.72 -7.69 7.88
N GLY A 43 35.42 -7.45 9.00
CA GLY A 43 36.63 -8.23 9.35
C GLY A 43 36.29 -9.63 9.86
N ALA A 44 37.25 -10.49 10.19
CA ALA A 44 36.91 -11.85 10.63
C ALA A 44 36.03 -11.84 11.92
N LYS A 45 36.36 -10.96 12.87
CA LYS A 45 35.77 -10.96 14.22
C LYS A 45 34.60 -9.98 14.40
N ARG A 46 34.56 -8.89 13.65
CA ARG A 46 33.60 -7.78 13.84
C ARG A 46 33.33 -7.01 12.55
N THR A 47 32.21 -6.28 12.53
CA THR A 47 31.96 -5.23 11.53
C THR A 47 32.92 -4.06 11.78
N LEU A 48 33.73 -3.71 10.78
CA LEU A 48 34.67 -2.59 10.87
C LEU A 48 34.04 -1.29 10.39
N LEU A 49 33.22 -1.37 9.34
CA LEU A 49 32.43 -0.25 8.84
C LEU A 49 31.01 -0.74 8.55
N ALA A 50 30.04 -0.18 9.28
CA ALA A 50 28.63 -0.35 8.94
C ALA A 50 28.35 0.25 7.55
N GLY A 51 27.28 -0.17 6.89
CA GLY A 51 26.98 0.32 5.53
C GLY A 51 26.91 1.85 5.47
N THR A 52 27.93 2.45 4.85
CA THR A 52 28.13 3.89 4.75
C THR A 52 28.04 4.30 3.29
N THR A 53 27.20 5.30 3.01
CA THR A 53 27.08 5.84 1.65
C THR A 53 28.20 6.81 1.38
N VAL A 54 28.96 6.56 0.31
CA VAL A 54 30.07 7.42 -0.13
C VAL A 54 29.90 7.77 -1.60
N HIS A 55 30.55 8.86 -2.01
CA HIS A 55 30.76 9.18 -3.41
C HIS A 55 32.18 8.80 -3.77
N ALA A 56 32.35 7.88 -4.72
CA ALA A 56 33.68 7.63 -5.27
C ALA A 56 34.16 8.90 -6.00
N PRO A 57 35.46 9.24 -5.97
CA PRO A 57 35.98 10.33 -6.79
C PRO A 57 35.73 10.07 -8.28
N ALA A 58 35.25 11.07 -9.03
CA ALA A 58 34.96 10.87 -10.47
C ALA A 58 36.23 10.82 -11.34
N LYS A 59 37.35 11.36 -10.85
CA LYS A 59 38.61 11.48 -11.58
C LYS A 59 39.79 11.29 -10.63
N GLY A 60 40.94 10.95 -11.19
CA GLY A 60 42.20 10.78 -10.46
C GLY A 60 42.57 9.31 -10.29
N TRP A 61 43.60 9.07 -9.48
CA TRP A 61 44.23 7.77 -9.32
C TRP A 61 44.58 7.52 -7.86
N ILE A 62 44.46 6.26 -7.44
CA ILE A 62 45.00 5.80 -6.17
C ILE A 62 46.47 5.42 -6.40
N THR A 63 47.39 6.14 -5.76
CA THR A 63 48.86 5.93 -5.86
C THR A 63 49.48 5.41 -4.56
N LYS A 64 48.63 4.99 -3.63
CA LYS A 64 49.02 4.48 -2.31
C LYS A 64 49.91 3.24 -2.46
N ASP A 65 50.81 3.00 -1.49
CA ASP A 65 51.63 1.79 -1.41
C ASP A 65 52.37 1.47 -2.74
N ARG A 66 52.89 2.53 -3.38
CA ARG A 66 53.68 2.50 -4.63
C ARG A 66 52.94 2.05 -5.90
N ALA A 67 51.60 2.12 -5.92
CA ALA A 67 50.87 1.91 -7.17
C ALA A 67 51.20 3.01 -8.20
N PRO A 68 51.49 2.65 -9.46
CA PRO A 68 51.78 3.63 -10.50
C PRO A 68 50.58 4.53 -10.79
N LYS A 69 50.83 5.82 -11.01
CA LYS A 69 49.82 6.77 -11.49
C LYS A 69 49.24 6.25 -12.81
N GLY A 70 47.92 6.34 -12.99
CA GLY A 70 47.25 5.83 -14.20
C GLY A 70 46.76 4.39 -14.11
N LYS A 71 47.10 3.63 -13.05
CA LYS A 71 46.80 2.19 -12.99
C LYS A 71 45.64 1.81 -12.07
N CYS A 72 45.36 2.59 -11.03
CA CYS A 72 44.18 2.38 -10.18
C CYS A 72 43.26 3.60 -10.22
N PRO A 73 42.21 3.60 -11.07
CA PRO A 73 41.27 4.70 -11.17
C PRO A 73 40.61 5.04 -9.83
N ALA A 74 40.42 6.32 -9.52
CA ALA A 74 39.76 6.74 -8.28
C ALA A 74 38.23 6.53 -8.31
N ASP A 75 37.62 6.28 -9.47
CA ASP A 75 36.19 5.93 -9.62
C ASP A 75 35.89 4.43 -9.41
N SER A 76 36.88 3.66 -8.94
CA SER A 76 36.81 2.22 -8.71
C SER A 76 36.38 1.84 -7.30
N ALA A 77 36.22 0.54 -7.03
CA ALA A 77 36.03 0.01 -5.69
C ALA A 77 37.18 0.39 -4.72
N ALA A 78 38.43 0.43 -5.19
CA ALA A 78 39.58 0.92 -4.41
C ALA A 78 39.43 2.40 -4.02
N GLY A 79 38.92 3.23 -4.93
CA GLY A 79 38.61 4.62 -4.64
C GLY A 79 37.49 4.79 -3.62
N ALA A 80 36.41 4.00 -3.74
CA ALA A 80 35.33 3.98 -2.76
C ALA A 80 35.81 3.49 -1.38
N LEU A 81 36.66 2.46 -1.32
CA LEU A 81 37.30 1.99 -0.09
C LEU A 81 38.16 3.10 0.54
N ASN A 82 38.96 3.79 -0.27
CA ASN A 82 39.82 4.87 0.19
C ASN A 82 39.01 6.01 0.81
N VAL A 83 37.90 6.42 0.19
CA VAL A 83 37.00 7.43 0.78
C VAL A 83 36.34 6.90 2.05
N ALA A 84 35.77 5.70 2.02
CA ALA A 84 35.03 5.12 3.14
C ALA A 84 35.88 4.90 4.41
N THR A 85 37.19 4.72 4.23
CA THR A 85 38.16 4.51 5.32
C THR A 85 39.03 5.72 5.60
N HIS A 86 38.85 6.83 4.89
CA HIS A 86 39.76 7.99 4.92
C HIS A 86 41.24 7.58 4.71
N GLY A 87 41.48 6.64 3.78
CA GLY A 87 42.81 6.11 3.45
C GLY A 87 43.39 5.11 4.46
N ALA A 88 42.64 4.73 5.51
CA ALA A 88 43.05 3.78 6.54
C ALA A 88 42.91 2.30 6.09
N TRP A 89 43.61 1.97 5.01
CA TRP A 89 43.80 0.60 4.52
C TRP A 89 45.27 0.42 4.07
N ARG A 90 45.68 -0.78 3.69
CA ARG A 90 46.96 -1.11 3.04
C ARG A 90 46.76 -2.21 2.01
N GLY A 91 47.55 -2.19 0.96
CA GLY A 91 47.63 -3.28 0.00
C GLY A 91 48.95 -3.30 -0.75
N ASN A 92 49.41 -4.47 -1.14
CA ASN A 92 50.60 -4.62 -1.96
C ASN A 92 50.21 -4.49 -3.44
N TRP A 93 50.84 -3.58 -4.17
CA TRP A 93 50.62 -3.46 -5.60
C TRP A 93 51.19 -4.68 -6.34
N SER A 94 50.36 -5.40 -7.09
CA SER A 94 50.78 -6.46 -7.99
C SER A 94 51.03 -5.90 -9.38
N ARG A 95 52.27 -6.04 -9.89
CA ARG A 95 52.57 -5.69 -11.29
C ARG A 95 51.96 -6.67 -12.29
N ASN A 96 51.70 -7.91 -11.88
CA ASN A 96 51.15 -8.95 -12.74
C ASN A 96 49.63 -8.79 -12.92
N TYR A 97 48.93 -8.40 -11.86
CA TYR A 97 47.47 -8.22 -11.87
C TYR A 97 47.05 -6.76 -12.09
N HIS A 98 48.01 -5.83 -12.12
CA HIS A 98 47.73 -4.39 -12.18
C HIS A 98 46.69 -3.91 -11.14
N ASP A 99 46.71 -4.50 -9.95
CA ASP A 99 45.76 -4.22 -8.87
C ASP A 99 46.42 -4.38 -7.48
N TYR A 100 45.70 -3.98 -6.44
CA TYR A 100 46.09 -4.17 -5.04
C TYR A 100 45.69 -5.55 -4.54
N LEU A 101 46.67 -6.27 -3.99
CA LEU A 101 46.40 -7.28 -2.97
C LEU A 101 46.13 -6.55 -1.64
N ILE A 102 44.86 -6.29 -1.32
CA ILE A 102 44.49 -5.62 -0.07
C ILE A 102 44.83 -6.53 1.11
N THR A 103 45.61 -6.02 2.06
CA THR A 103 46.09 -6.79 3.21
C THR A 103 45.54 -6.29 4.53
N LYS A 104 45.19 -5.00 4.62
CA LYS A 104 44.72 -4.40 5.88
C LYS A 104 43.62 -3.39 5.63
N ILE A 105 42.55 -3.42 6.42
CA ILE A 105 41.48 -2.42 6.38
C ILE A 105 41.10 -2.05 7.81
N LEU A 106 41.10 -0.76 8.15
CA LEU A 106 40.68 -0.23 9.46
C LEU A 106 41.32 -0.93 10.68
N GLY A 107 42.59 -1.33 10.54
CA GLY A 107 43.35 -1.97 11.61
C GLY A 107 43.38 -3.50 11.55
N ASP A 108 42.43 -4.14 10.87
CA ASP A 108 42.37 -5.60 10.74
C ASP A 108 43.20 -6.06 9.52
N THR A 109 44.13 -6.98 9.74
CA THR A 109 44.99 -7.56 8.70
C THR A 109 44.47 -8.93 8.30
N GLU A 110 44.20 -9.10 7.01
CA GLU A 110 43.78 -10.38 6.42
C GLU A 110 44.69 -10.60 5.20
N SER A 111 45.83 -11.24 5.44
CA SER A 111 46.82 -11.54 4.41
C SER A 111 47.52 -12.85 4.75
N GLY A 112 47.21 -13.93 4.04
CA GLY A 112 47.96 -15.19 4.13
C GLY A 112 47.11 -16.45 4.28
N ALA A 113 47.71 -17.48 4.92
CA ALA A 113 47.26 -18.87 4.94
C ALA A 113 45.97 -19.19 5.73
N LYS A 114 45.20 -18.19 6.17
CA LYS A 114 43.97 -18.41 6.97
C LYS A 114 42.76 -17.64 6.45
N ALA A 115 42.95 -16.40 6.02
CA ALA A 115 41.89 -15.54 5.51
C ALA A 115 42.43 -14.47 4.55
N TYR A 116 41.54 -13.95 3.72
CA TYR A 116 41.84 -12.90 2.73
C TYR A 116 40.66 -11.91 2.62
N TRP A 117 40.91 -10.74 2.04
CA TRP A 117 39.87 -9.76 1.74
C TRP A 117 39.18 -10.09 0.41
N GLU A 118 37.89 -10.39 0.47
CA GLU A 118 37.01 -10.58 -0.69
C GLU A 118 36.21 -9.30 -0.96
N ILE A 119 35.96 -9.01 -2.23
CA ILE A 119 35.14 -7.88 -2.66
C ILE A 119 33.85 -8.42 -3.25
N LEU A 120 32.71 -8.00 -2.72
CA LEU A 120 31.41 -8.36 -3.25
C LEU A 120 30.67 -7.12 -3.73
N VAL A 121 30.16 -7.18 -4.96
CA VAL A 121 29.25 -6.18 -5.55
C VAL A 121 27.84 -6.76 -5.48
N ASP A 122 26.96 -6.08 -4.76
CA ASP A 122 25.57 -6.52 -4.54
C ASP A 122 25.43 -7.97 -4.01
N ASN A 123 26.39 -8.36 -3.17
CA ASN A 123 26.53 -9.69 -2.54
C ASN A 123 27.02 -10.81 -3.48
N VAL A 124 27.52 -10.48 -4.67
CA VAL A 124 28.20 -11.42 -5.57
C VAL A 124 29.69 -11.13 -5.52
N ALA A 125 30.52 -12.16 -5.34
CA ALA A 125 31.98 -12.01 -5.36
C ALA A 125 32.45 -11.44 -6.71
N ALA A 126 33.31 -10.44 -6.66
CA ALA A 126 33.87 -9.83 -7.85
C ALA A 126 34.89 -10.78 -8.49
N SER A 127 34.87 -10.87 -9.82
CA SER A 127 35.86 -11.63 -10.58
C SER A 127 37.14 -10.82 -10.89
N THR A 128 37.14 -9.53 -10.54
CA THR A 128 38.24 -8.60 -10.80
C THR A 128 38.65 -7.88 -9.51
N GLY A 129 39.85 -7.29 -9.52
CA GLY A 129 40.38 -6.59 -8.37
C GLY A 129 39.75 -5.22 -8.12
N ALA A 130 40.12 -4.60 -7.01
CA ALA A 130 39.50 -3.36 -6.54
C ALA A 130 39.65 -2.18 -7.50
N CYS A 131 40.72 -2.13 -8.29
CA CYS A 131 40.99 -1.07 -9.26
C CYS A 131 40.18 -1.24 -10.55
N GLU A 132 39.90 -2.48 -10.94
CA GLU A 132 39.16 -2.80 -12.17
C GLU A 132 37.64 -2.70 -11.99
N ILE A 133 37.12 -2.91 -10.79
CA ILE A 133 35.68 -2.82 -10.51
C ILE A 133 35.20 -1.37 -10.73
N LYS A 134 34.43 -1.17 -11.80
CA LYS A 134 33.73 0.08 -12.10
C LYS A 134 32.40 0.13 -11.38
N LEU A 135 32.11 1.28 -10.78
CA LEU A 135 30.97 1.45 -9.89
C LEU A 135 29.82 2.17 -10.59
N HIS A 136 28.61 1.69 -10.31
CA HIS A 136 27.37 2.34 -10.71
C HIS A 136 26.63 2.89 -9.48
N ALA A 137 25.90 3.99 -9.68
CA ALA A 137 25.16 4.62 -8.59
C ALA A 137 24.09 3.66 -8.04
N GLY A 138 24.11 3.44 -6.72
CA GLY A 138 23.17 2.55 -6.02
C GLY A 138 23.73 1.18 -5.65
N GLU A 139 24.88 0.79 -6.19
CA GLU A 139 25.54 -0.48 -5.87
C GLU A 139 26.02 -0.57 -4.43
N ARG A 140 26.14 -1.80 -3.94
CA ARG A 140 26.61 -2.12 -2.59
C ARG A 140 27.93 -2.86 -2.66
N LEU A 141 28.98 -2.23 -2.16
CA LEU A 141 30.29 -2.84 -1.99
C LEU A 141 30.42 -3.43 -0.59
N LEU A 142 30.86 -4.67 -0.53
CA LEU A 142 31.23 -5.35 0.70
C LEU A 142 32.67 -5.82 0.60
N PHE A 143 33.53 -5.28 1.45
CA PHE A 143 34.85 -5.85 1.71
C PHE A 143 34.74 -6.76 2.91
N ALA A 144 35.00 -8.05 2.73
CA ALA A 144 34.79 -9.04 3.77
C ALA A 144 36.01 -9.95 3.93
N ALA A 145 36.41 -10.17 5.19
CA ALA A 145 37.39 -11.17 5.54
C ALA A 145 36.79 -12.56 5.34
N MET A 146 37.30 -13.29 4.36
CA MET A 146 36.87 -14.65 4.04
C MET A 146 37.89 -15.66 4.56
N PRO A 147 37.46 -16.76 5.17
CA PRO A 147 38.37 -17.86 5.48
C PRO A 147 38.82 -18.54 4.18
N LEU A 148 40.03 -19.10 4.14
CA LEU A 148 40.50 -19.89 2.99
C LEU A 148 39.74 -21.20 2.81
N THR A 149 39.10 -21.70 3.87
CA THR A 149 38.28 -22.91 3.85
C THR A 149 36.88 -22.61 4.36
N GLY A 150 35.86 -23.20 3.73
CA GLY A 150 34.45 -22.93 4.01
C GLY A 150 33.78 -22.06 2.94
N THR A 151 32.54 -21.64 3.20
CA THR A 151 31.68 -21.04 2.16
C THR A 151 31.76 -19.51 2.06
N GLY A 152 32.11 -18.80 3.14
CA GLY A 152 32.26 -17.34 3.12
C GLY A 152 31.00 -16.52 2.78
N TYR A 153 29.86 -17.15 2.49
CA TYR A 153 28.70 -16.46 1.94
C TYR A 153 28.15 -15.35 2.86
N PRO A 154 27.74 -14.20 2.30
CA PRO A 154 27.17 -13.11 3.08
C PRO A 154 25.75 -13.43 3.52
N LEU A 155 25.44 -13.09 4.77
CA LEU A 155 24.11 -13.21 5.32
C LEU A 155 23.23 -11.99 4.99
N VAL A 156 21.94 -12.23 4.86
CA VAL A 156 20.90 -11.20 4.73
C VAL A 156 19.81 -11.46 5.76
N ILE A 157 19.59 -10.48 6.64
CA ILE A 157 18.47 -10.48 7.59
C ILE A 157 17.31 -9.66 7.05
N ARG A 158 16.11 -10.25 7.01
CA ARG A 158 14.86 -9.57 6.61
C ARG A 158 13.87 -9.53 7.77
N ALA A 159 13.21 -8.38 7.90
CA ALA A 159 12.20 -8.13 8.92
C ALA A 159 11.19 -7.07 8.44
N PRO A 160 9.97 -7.04 9.02
CA PRO A 160 9.03 -5.95 8.83
C PRO A 160 9.65 -4.59 9.17
N ARG A 161 9.19 -3.50 8.51
CA ARG A 161 9.65 -2.13 8.85
C ARG A 161 9.20 -1.67 10.24
N THR A 162 8.14 -2.28 10.77
CA THR A 162 7.54 -1.93 12.07
C THR A 162 7.15 -3.17 12.85
N ALA A 163 7.28 -3.11 14.18
CA ALA A 163 6.79 -4.13 15.11
C ALA A 163 6.00 -3.47 16.26
N THR A 164 5.31 -4.28 17.06
CA THR A 164 4.66 -3.83 18.30
C THR A 164 5.58 -4.17 19.47
N ALA A 165 5.56 -3.41 20.56
CA ALA A 165 6.22 -3.78 21.80
C ALA A 165 5.42 -4.86 22.54
N ARG A 166 6.13 -5.69 23.30
CA ARG A 166 5.63 -6.89 24.00
C ARG A 166 4.97 -7.87 23.04
N SER A 167 5.65 -8.17 21.93
CA SER A 167 5.16 -9.12 20.93
C SER A 167 6.30 -9.85 20.22
N SER A 168 5.99 -11.00 19.64
CA SER A 168 6.90 -11.75 18.79
C SER A 168 7.17 -11.04 17.45
N LEU A 169 8.44 -10.85 17.11
CA LEU A 169 8.94 -10.35 15.82
C LEU A 169 9.60 -11.50 15.05
N LYS A 170 8.95 -11.92 13.98
CA LYS A 170 9.53 -12.90 13.04
C LYS A 170 10.58 -12.22 12.16
N VAL A 171 11.76 -12.82 12.10
CA VAL A 171 12.86 -12.43 11.21
C VAL A 171 13.28 -13.63 10.36
N THR A 172 13.79 -13.38 9.16
CA THR A 172 14.40 -14.42 8.32
C THR A 172 15.86 -14.10 8.09
N VAL A 173 16.70 -15.14 8.08
CA VAL A 173 18.12 -15.06 7.74
C VAL A 173 18.39 -16.04 6.62
N ASP A 174 18.91 -15.50 5.53
CA ASP A 174 19.35 -16.25 4.36
C ASP A 174 20.85 -16.01 4.17
N TYR A 175 21.54 -16.94 3.52
CA TYR A 175 22.85 -16.66 2.91
C TYR A 175 22.67 -16.43 1.40
N ILE A 176 23.56 -15.66 0.79
CA ILE A 176 23.59 -15.49 -0.67
C ILE A 176 24.63 -16.45 -1.23
N ASP A 177 24.20 -17.41 -2.06
CA ASP A 177 25.11 -18.36 -2.70
C ASP A 177 26.00 -17.68 -3.76
N GLY A 178 26.95 -18.43 -4.33
CA GLY A 178 27.89 -17.89 -5.34
C GLY A 178 27.22 -17.36 -6.62
N ARG A 179 25.93 -17.64 -6.83
CA ARG A 179 25.15 -17.14 -7.98
C ARG A 179 24.30 -15.92 -7.62
N GLY A 180 24.42 -15.39 -6.40
CA GLY A 180 23.60 -14.28 -5.93
C GLY A 180 22.20 -14.69 -5.44
N VAL A 181 21.93 -15.98 -5.27
CA VAL A 181 20.60 -16.49 -4.87
C VAL A 181 20.50 -16.56 -3.35
N ALA A 182 19.41 -16.01 -2.80
CA ALA A 182 19.15 -16.06 -1.36
C ALA A 182 18.58 -17.43 -0.96
N MET A 183 19.29 -18.11 -0.05
CA MET A 183 18.96 -19.45 0.44
C MET A 183 18.71 -19.41 1.96
N PRO A 184 17.62 -20.02 2.48
CA PRO A 184 17.33 -20.03 3.91
C PRO A 184 18.46 -20.65 4.72
N LEU A 185 18.85 -20.01 5.82
CA LEU A 185 19.96 -20.48 6.66
C LEU A 185 19.47 -20.95 8.02
N ALA A 186 19.56 -22.25 8.29
CA ALA A 186 19.34 -22.82 9.62
C ALA A 186 20.53 -22.56 10.57
N GLY A 187 20.26 -22.43 11.87
CA GLY A 187 21.31 -22.33 12.90
C GLY A 187 22.02 -20.97 12.95
N ALA A 188 21.51 -19.93 12.29
CA ALA A 188 22.04 -18.57 12.40
C ALA A 188 21.51 -17.88 13.66
N THR A 189 22.37 -17.20 14.40
CA THR A 189 21.97 -16.37 15.55
C THR A 189 21.48 -15.02 15.06
N ALA A 190 20.20 -14.73 15.24
CA ALA A 190 19.61 -13.42 15.06
C ALA A 190 19.50 -12.69 16.41
N THR A 191 19.82 -11.40 16.43
CA THR A 191 19.72 -10.56 17.64
C THR A 191 19.00 -9.25 17.36
N GLY A 192 18.37 -8.69 18.40
CA GLY A 192 17.74 -7.37 18.39
C GLY A 192 17.62 -6.82 19.81
N GLY A 193 18.41 -5.79 20.15
CA GLY A 193 18.52 -5.35 21.55
C GLY A 193 19.07 -6.48 22.42
N SER A 194 18.39 -6.83 23.51
CA SER A 194 18.72 -7.99 24.35
C SER A 194 18.11 -9.31 23.87
N ALA A 195 17.22 -9.29 22.87
CA ALA A 195 16.62 -10.51 22.34
C ALA A 195 17.59 -11.24 21.42
N THR A 196 17.67 -12.56 21.57
CA THR A 196 18.47 -13.47 20.74
C THR A 196 17.65 -14.69 20.42
N ALA A 197 17.71 -15.17 19.17
CA ALA A 197 17.07 -16.40 18.74
C ALA A 197 17.88 -17.06 17.60
N THR A 198 17.73 -18.36 17.44
CA THR A 198 18.38 -19.14 16.40
C THR A 198 17.38 -19.48 15.30
N THR A 199 17.82 -19.44 14.03
CA THR A 199 16.94 -19.77 12.90
C THR A 199 16.71 -21.27 12.76
N ASN A 200 15.48 -21.64 12.41
CA ASN A 200 15.10 -23.01 12.07
C ASN A 200 15.47 -23.40 10.62
N GLY A 201 15.09 -24.60 10.18
CA GLY A 201 15.31 -25.12 8.81
C GLY A 201 14.81 -24.23 7.66
N LYS A 202 13.89 -23.30 7.94
CA LYS A 202 13.35 -22.33 6.97
C LYS A 202 14.00 -20.95 7.08
N GLY A 203 15.13 -20.84 7.80
CA GLY A 203 15.81 -19.56 8.04
C GLY A 203 15.05 -18.61 8.96
N ILE A 204 14.05 -19.09 9.71
CA ILE A 204 13.18 -18.23 10.53
C ILE A 204 13.63 -18.24 11.99
N ALA A 205 13.77 -17.06 12.58
CA ALA A 205 13.90 -16.86 14.02
C ALA A 205 12.79 -15.93 14.53
N THR A 206 12.39 -16.09 15.80
CA THR A 206 11.38 -15.25 16.45
C THR A 206 12.03 -14.52 17.62
N LEU A 207 12.02 -13.19 17.58
CA LEU A 207 12.58 -12.32 18.61
C LEU A 207 11.47 -11.63 19.40
N GLU A 208 11.56 -11.60 20.73
CA GLU A 208 10.60 -10.86 21.55
C GLU A 208 10.97 -9.38 21.64
N THR A 209 10.07 -8.49 21.21
CA THR A 209 10.28 -7.04 21.29
C THR A 209 9.81 -6.55 22.66
N ARG A 210 10.72 -6.10 23.54
CA ARG A 210 10.31 -5.69 24.89
C ARG A 210 9.79 -4.26 24.98
N ARG A 211 10.49 -3.30 24.37
CA ARG A 211 10.24 -1.85 24.49
C ARG A 211 9.99 -1.21 23.13
N ALA A 212 9.23 -0.12 23.13
CA ALA A 212 9.08 0.73 21.96
C ALA A 212 10.40 1.48 21.69
N GLY A 213 10.66 1.82 20.43
CA GLY A 213 11.87 2.49 20.00
C GLY A 213 12.39 1.94 18.69
N THR A 214 13.67 2.19 18.43
CA THR A 214 14.38 1.71 17.25
C THR A 214 15.14 0.44 17.62
N LEU A 215 14.79 -0.68 16.99
CA LEU A 215 15.45 -1.97 17.19
C LEU A 215 16.38 -2.26 16.01
N THR A 216 17.68 -2.38 16.29
CA THR A 216 18.67 -2.77 15.29
C THR A 216 18.86 -4.28 15.33
N LEU A 217 18.48 -4.95 14.24
CA LEU A 217 18.62 -6.38 14.07
C LEU A 217 19.97 -6.73 13.45
N ARG A 218 20.57 -7.83 13.91
CA ARG A 218 21.81 -8.39 13.36
C ARG A 218 21.66 -9.90 13.21
N ALA A 219 22.41 -10.49 12.29
CA ALA A 219 22.49 -11.93 12.15
C ALA A 219 23.95 -12.37 11.92
N ARG A 220 24.34 -13.48 12.55
CA ARG A 220 25.66 -14.09 12.41
C ARG A 220 25.57 -15.61 12.44
N LYS A 221 26.50 -16.27 11.78
CA LYS A 221 26.78 -17.70 11.91
C LYS A 221 28.26 -17.94 11.61
N PRO A 222 29.00 -18.74 12.38
CA PRO A 222 30.37 -19.12 12.02
C PRO A 222 30.43 -19.69 10.58
N GLY A 223 31.46 -19.34 9.82
CA GLY A 223 31.62 -19.74 8.42
C GLY A 223 30.90 -18.84 7.39
N TYR A 224 30.16 -17.81 7.84
CA TYR A 224 29.44 -16.87 7.00
C TYR A 224 29.80 -15.42 7.35
N VAL A 225 29.73 -14.53 6.36
CA VAL A 225 29.90 -13.09 6.59
C VAL A 225 28.64 -12.50 7.21
N ARG A 226 28.79 -11.76 8.31
CA ARG A 226 27.68 -11.19 9.09
C ARG A 226 26.73 -10.37 8.21
N ALA A 227 25.45 -10.37 8.59
CA ALA A 227 24.44 -9.62 7.87
C ALA A 227 24.57 -8.11 8.14
N ALA A 228 24.26 -7.29 7.14
CA ALA A 228 24.04 -5.87 7.34
C ALA A 228 22.96 -5.66 8.41
N ALA A 229 23.22 -4.74 9.33
CA ALA A 229 22.25 -4.40 10.36
C ALA A 229 20.95 -3.88 9.75
N ARG A 230 19.80 -4.29 10.30
CA ARG A 230 18.47 -3.91 9.81
C ARG A 230 17.66 -3.26 10.92
N THR A 231 17.18 -2.05 10.66
CA THR A 231 16.42 -1.30 11.65
C THR A 231 14.91 -1.56 11.56
N VAL A 232 14.27 -1.79 12.70
CA VAL A 232 12.82 -1.95 12.85
C VAL A 232 12.27 -0.93 13.84
N LYS A 233 11.22 -0.19 13.47
CA LYS A 233 10.56 0.74 14.39
C LYS A 233 9.51 0.01 15.24
N VAL A 234 9.84 -0.22 16.51
CA VAL A 234 8.94 -0.86 17.49
C VAL A 234 8.04 0.21 18.11
N ARG A 235 6.72 0.03 17.98
CA ARG A 235 5.73 0.96 18.53
C ARG A 235 5.16 0.44 19.84
N SER A 236 4.80 1.31 20.77
CA SER A 236 4.18 0.87 22.02
C SER A 236 2.81 0.21 21.74
N SER A 237 2.47 -0.82 22.53
CA SER A 237 1.15 -1.47 22.47
C SER A 237 0.02 -0.47 22.71
N ARG A 238 0.21 0.48 23.64
CA ARG A 238 -0.71 1.61 23.88
C ARG A 238 -0.88 2.51 22.66
N ALA A 239 0.18 2.85 21.94
CA ALA A 239 0.06 3.65 20.71
C ALA A 239 -0.65 2.87 19.58
N ARG A 240 -0.46 1.54 19.51
CA ARG A 240 -1.22 0.68 18.59
C ARG A 240 -2.70 0.66 18.95
N ALA A 241 -3.02 0.46 20.23
CA ALA A 241 -4.39 0.46 20.75
C ALA A 241 -5.07 1.82 20.55
N ALA A 242 -4.39 2.92 20.86
CA ALA A 242 -4.90 4.28 20.64
C ALA A 242 -5.16 4.57 19.15
N ARG A 243 -4.33 4.03 18.25
CA ARG A 243 -4.57 4.13 16.80
C ARG A 243 -5.73 3.25 16.35
N ALA A 244 -5.88 2.05 16.90
CA ALA A 244 -7.01 1.17 16.63
C ALA A 244 -8.33 1.79 17.12
N ALA A 245 -8.30 2.45 18.29
CA ALA A 245 -9.42 3.23 18.83
C ALA A 245 -9.78 4.46 17.98
N ARG A 246 -8.89 4.89 17.08
CA ARG A 246 -9.09 5.98 16.11
C ARG A 246 -9.23 5.46 14.68
N SER A 247 -9.68 4.22 14.51
CA SER A 247 -9.96 3.65 13.19
C SER A 247 -11.39 3.95 12.73
N PRO A 248 -11.65 3.94 11.41
CA PRO A 248 -13.00 3.96 10.83
C PRO A 248 -13.97 3.00 11.51
N LEU A 249 -13.50 1.77 11.74
CA LEU A 249 -14.28 0.75 12.42
C LEU A 249 -14.61 1.11 13.88
N ALA A 250 -13.63 1.60 14.64
CA ALA A 250 -13.87 2.01 16.02
C ALA A 250 -14.85 3.18 16.11
N TYR A 251 -14.80 4.11 15.14
CA TYR A 251 -15.81 5.15 15.01
C TYR A 251 -17.20 4.57 14.79
N LEU A 252 -17.37 3.67 13.81
CA LEU A 252 -18.65 3.01 13.56
C LEU A 252 -19.16 2.29 14.81
N LEU A 253 -18.36 1.41 15.42
CA LEU A 253 -18.79 0.69 16.63
C LEU A 253 -19.24 1.64 17.75
N GLY A 254 -18.59 2.80 17.89
CA GLY A 254 -19.01 3.82 18.84
C GLY A 254 -20.29 4.58 18.46
N ALA A 255 -20.64 4.63 17.17
CA ALA A 255 -21.79 5.36 16.65
C ALA A 255 -23.12 4.58 16.76
N GLN A 256 -23.09 3.28 17.09
CA GLN A 256 -24.29 2.48 17.29
C GLN A 256 -25.17 3.07 18.41
N ASN A 257 -26.48 3.16 18.19
CA ASN A 257 -27.48 3.64 19.14
C ASN A 257 -27.97 2.51 20.06
N ARG A 258 -28.70 2.85 21.13
CA ARG A 258 -29.22 1.87 22.12
C ARG A 258 -30.31 0.94 21.59
N ASP A 259 -30.91 1.28 20.46
CA ASP A 259 -31.86 0.45 19.73
C ASP A 259 -31.16 -0.62 18.86
N GLY A 260 -29.83 -0.61 18.80
CA GLY A 260 -29.01 -1.49 17.95
C GLY A 260 -28.73 -0.91 16.56
N GLY A 261 -29.41 0.16 16.15
CA GLY A 261 -29.29 0.79 14.84
C GLY A 261 -28.23 1.89 14.78
N PHE A 262 -28.18 2.54 13.61
CA PHE A 262 -27.27 3.63 13.29
C PHE A 262 -28.01 4.77 12.61
N GLY A 263 -27.67 6.01 12.99
CA GLY A 263 -28.11 7.23 12.30
C GLY A 263 -27.06 7.80 11.35
N ALA A 264 -27.34 8.97 10.77
CA ALA A 264 -26.43 9.65 9.82
C ALA A 264 -25.08 10.00 10.46
N ALA A 265 -25.10 10.32 11.75
CA ALA A 265 -23.97 10.62 12.60
C ALA A 265 -24.20 10.01 13.99
N ARG A 266 -23.14 9.96 14.81
CA ARG A 266 -23.25 9.50 16.20
C ARG A 266 -24.33 10.30 16.97
N GLY A 267 -25.26 9.59 17.60
CA GLY A 267 -26.33 10.18 18.41
C GLY A 267 -27.54 10.67 17.61
N GLN A 268 -27.50 10.61 16.28
CA GLN A 268 -28.68 10.87 15.44
C GLN A 268 -29.61 9.64 15.41
N PRO A 269 -30.92 9.81 15.19
CA PRO A 269 -31.88 8.72 15.12
C PRO A 269 -31.48 7.64 14.11
N SER A 270 -31.73 6.39 14.47
CA SER A 270 -31.39 5.24 13.62
C SER A 270 -32.28 5.19 12.37
N SER A 271 -31.72 4.69 11.26
CA SER A 271 -32.49 4.39 10.04
C SER A 271 -32.03 3.10 9.37
N ALA A 272 -32.89 2.50 8.55
CA ALA A 272 -32.55 1.30 7.78
C ALA A 272 -31.38 1.56 6.81
N LEU A 273 -31.31 2.77 6.23
CA LEU A 273 -30.25 3.19 5.31
C LEU A 273 -28.86 3.10 5.95
N TYR A 274 -28.66 3.82 7.06
CA TYR A 274 -27.34 3.87 7.71
C TYR A 274 -26.99 2.55 8.40
N SER A 275 -27.98 1.87 8.97
CA SER A 275 -27.80 0.57 9.63
C SER A 275 -27.40 -0.52 8.64
N GLY A 276 -27.99 -0.53 7.44
CA GLY A 276 -27.62 -1.48 6.38
C GLY A 276 -26.19 -1.29 5.90
N TRP A 277 -25.77 -0.04 5.62
CA TRP A 277 -24.39 0.25 5.23
C TRP A 277 -23.38 -0.06 6.34
N ALA A 278 -23.71 0.29 7.59
CA ALA A 278 -22.89 -0.08 8.74
C ALA A 278 -22.73 -1.60 8.88
N ALA A 279 -23.80 -2.38 8.65
CA ALA A 279 -23.73 -3.85 8.67
C ALA A 279 -22.78 -4.40 7.59
N LEU A 280 -22.87 -3.90 6.36
CA LEU A 280 -21.97 -4.31 5.27
C LEU A 280 -20.50 -3.97 5.59
N ALA A 281 -20.23 -2.79 6.16
CA ALA A 281 -18.89 -2.42 6.60
C ALA A 281 -18.36 -3.33 7.73
N LEU A 282 -19.21 -3.69 8.69
CA LEU A 282 -18.84 -4.61 9.77
C LEU A 282 -18.53 -6.01 9.23
N VAL A 283 -19.33 -6.53 8.30
CA VAL A 283 -19.05 -7.83 7.66
C VAL A 283 -17.79 -7.76 6.80
N ALA A 284 -17.54 -6.63 6.13
CA ALA A 284 -16.28 -6.38 5.43
C ALA A 284 -15.07 -6.43 6.38
N ASP A 285 -15.19 -6.02 7.64
CA ASP A 285 -14.16 -6.21 8.68
C ASP A 285 -14.22 -7.60 9.38
N ARG A 286 -15.07 -8.54 8.91
CA ARG A 286 -15.30 -9.87 9.51
C ARG A 286 -16.03 -9.87 10.85
N ARG A 287 -16.88 -8.87 11.11
CA ARG A 287 -17.74 -8.81 12.30
C ARG A 287 -19.17 -9.15 11.95
N ASN A 288 -19.76 -10.05 12.72
CA ASN A 288 -21.16 -10.41 12.56
C ASN A 288 -22.06 -9.32 13.20
N PRO A 289 -22.95 -8.65 12.44
CA PRO A 289 -23.93 -7.70 12.97
C PRO A 289 -24.82 -8.25 14.09
N ALA A 290 -24.99 -9.57 14.20
CA ALA A 290 -25.70 -10.21 15.31
C ALA A 290 -24.98 -10.01 16.67
N HIS A 291 -23.66 -9.85 16.66
CA HIS A 291 -22.84 -9.70 17.87
C HIS A 291 -22.44 -8.23 18.14
N VAL A 292 -22.81 -7.31 17.26
CA VAL A 292 -22.62 -5.87 17.45
C VAL A 292 -23.89 -5.31 18.06
N ALA A 293 -23.88 -5.12 19.38
CA ALA A 293 -25.06 -4.76 20.15
C ALA A 293 -24.80 -3.62 21.14
N ARG A 294 -25.83 -2.82 21.37
CA ARG A 294 -25.85 -1.77 22.40
C ARG A 294 -27.24 -1.68 23.00
N GLY A 295 -27.34 -1.52 24.32
CA GLY A 295 -28.64 -1.49 25.00
C GLY A 295 -29.43 -2.80 24.92
N GLY A 296 -28.74 -3.94 24.76
CA GLY A 296 -29.37 -5.26 24.65
C GLY A 296 -29.92 -5.60 23.26
N ARG A 297 -29.86 -4.68 22.29
CA ARG A 297 -30.31 -4.91 20.91
C ARG A 297 -29.12 -4.95 19.94
N SER A 298 -29.09 -5.96 19.07
CA SER A 298 -28.06 -6.10 18.04
C SER A 298 -28.43 -5.34 16.76
N LEU A 299 -27.42 -5.04 15.94
CA LEU A 299 -27.63 -4.43 14.62
C LEU A 299 -28.49 -5.33 13.71
N LEU A 300 -28.25 -6.64 13.75
CA LEU A 300 -29.06 -7.57 12.96
C LEU A 300 -30.52 -7.59 13.43
N ALA A 301 -30.76 -7.50 14.75
CA ALA A 301 -32.12 -7.42 15.29
C ALA A 301 -32.81 -6.12 14.86
N TYR A 302 -32.11 -4.99 14.89
CA TYR A 302 -32.63 -3.72 14.38
C TYR A 302 -33.02 -3.82 12.90
N ILE A 303 -32.13 -4.33 12.04
CA ILE A 303 -32.40 -4.46 10.60
C ILE A 303 -33.62 -5.34 10.32
N LYS A 304 -33.79 -6.45 11.05
CA LYS A 304 -34.98 -7.30 10.95
C LYS A 304 -36.27 -6.59 11.38
N ALA A 305 -36.19 -5.67 12.33
CA ALA A 305 -37.35 -4.93 12.83
C ALA A 305 -37.73 -3.71 11.97
N THR A 306 -36.82 -3.22 11.12
CA THR A 306 -37.03 -2.01 10.29
C THR A 306 -36.98 -2.31 8.80
N LEU A 307 -37.53 -3.45 8.39
CA LEU A 307 -37.58 -3.83 6.97
C LEU A 307 -38.47 -2.85 6.20
N ALA A 308 -38.02 -2.46 5.00
CA ALA A 308 -38.78 -1.64 4.07
C ALA A 308 -38.86 -2.34 2.72
N ASN A 309 -39.95 -2.08 1.99
CA ASN A 309 -40.26 -2.71 0.71
C ASN A 309 -39.86 -1.86 -0.50
N ASP A 310 -39.21 -0.69 -0.30
CA ASP A 310 -38.65 0.04 -1.43
C ASP A 310 -37.46 -0.73 -2.04
N PRO A 311 -37.30 -0.76 -3.38
CA PRO A 311 -36.29 -1.61 -4.03
C PRO A 311 -34.87 -1.39 -3.49
N GLY A 312 -34.46 -0.14 -3.24
CA GLY A 312 -33.11 0.17 -2.76
C GLY A 312 -32.84 -0.35 -1.35
N THR A 313 -33.78 -0.21 -0.43
CA THR A 313 -33.65 -0.80 0.92
C THR A 313 -33.73 -2.32 0.88
N LEU A 314 -34.60 -2.87 0.03
CA LEU A 314 -34.76 -4.31 -0.15
C LEU A 314 -33.45 -4.94 -0.64
N GLU A 315 -32.86 -4.40 -1.71
CA GLU A 315 -31.59 -4.87 -2.29
C GLU A 315 -30.45 -4.81 -1.27
N ARG A 316 -30.31 -3.69 -0.56
CA ARG A 316 -29.30 -3.54 0.50
C ARG A 316 -29.50 -4.55 1.64
N THR A 317 -30.74 -4.83 2.01
CA THR A 317 -31.04 -5.81 3.06
C THR A 317 -30.71 -7.24 2.62
N ILE A 318 -30.96 -7.58 1.36
CA ILE A 318 -30.56 -8.87 0.78
C ILE A 318 -29.03 -9.00 0.75
N LEU A 319 -28.29 -7.92 0.43
CA LEU A 319 -26.84 -7.91 0.54
C LEU A 319 -26.37 -8.21 1.97
N VAL A 320 -27.01 -7.61 2.98
CA VAL A 320 -26.72 -7.91 4.39
C VAL A 320 -27.02 -9.38 4.71
N ALA A 321 -28.20 -9.88 4.34
CA ALA A 321 -28.61 -11.26 4.59
C ALA A 321 -27.61 -12.27 4.02
N GLY A 322 -27.23 -12.11 2.75
CA GLY A 322 -26.22 -12.96 2.11
C GLY A 322 -24.86 -12.85 2.80
N ALA A 323 -24.43 -11.64 3.17
CA ALA A 323 -23.15 -11.41 3.83
C ALA A 323 -23.05 -12.05 5.24
N VAL A 324 -24.18 -12.20 5.94
CA VAL A 324 -24.25 -12.91 7.24
C VAL A 324 -24.66 -14.38 7.11
N GLY A 325 -24.88 -14.88 5.89
CA GLY A 325 -25.24 -16.27 5.64
C GLY A 325 -26.68 -16.64 6.02
N LEU A 326 -27.59 -15.67 6.05
CA LEU A 326 -29.02 -15.88 6.28
C LEU A 326 -29.80 -15.92 4.96
N PRO A 327 -30.84 -16.77 4.84
CA PRO A 327 -31.62 -16.87 3.62
C PRO A 327 -32.46 -15.60 3.40
N ALA A 328 -32.38 -15.02 2.20
CA ALA A 328 -33.23 -13.88 1.81
C ALA A 328 -34.69 -14.27 1.49
N THR A 329 -35.00 -15.57 1.47
CA THR A 329 -36.37 -16.09 1.31
C THR A 329 -37.17 -16.09 2.61
N ASP A 330 -36.48 -16.03 3.76
CA ASP A 330 -37.07 -15.88 5.08
C ASP A 330 -36.12 -15.05 5.95
N PHE A 331 -36.26 -13.74 5.84
CA PHE A 331 -35.47 -12.79 6.63
C PHE A 331 -36.40 -11.99 7.53
N GLY A 332 -36.45 -12.37 8.80
CA GLY A 332 -37.38 -11.76 9.76
C GLY A 332 -38.85 -12.06 9.47
N GLY A 333 -39.16 -13.21 8.85
CA GLY A 333 -40.52 -13.57 8.44
C GLY A 333 -40.92 -13.05 7.05
N HIS A 334 -40.00 -12.40 6.31
CA HIS A 334 -40.29 -11.82 5.01
C HIS A 334 -39.49 -12.48 3.88
N ASN A 335 -40.16 -12.72 2.75
CA ASN A 335 -39.53 -13.22 1.52
C ASN A 335 -39.00 -12.06 0.66
N LEU A 336 -37.83 -11.54 1.05
CA LEU A 336 -37.18 -10.40 0.40
C LEU A 336 -36.77 -10.74 -1.05
N LEU A 337 -36.25 -11.94 -1.28
CA LEU A 337 -35.87 -12.39 -2.63
C LEU A 337 -37.08 -12.46 -3.57
N GLY A 338 -38.23 -12.92 -3.07
CA GLY A 338 -39.49 -12.94 -3.81
C GLY A 338 -39.97 -11.53 -4.16
N ALA A 339 -39.84 -10.58 -3.24
CA ALA A 339 -40.14 -9.17 -3.49
C ALA A 339 -39.25 -8.59 -4.59
N LEU A 340 -37.93 -8.79 -4.51
CA LEU A 340 -36.99 -8.28 -5.51
C LEU A 340 -37.30 -8.85 -6.92
N LYS A 341 -37.66 -10.13 -7.00
CA LYS A 341 -38.04 -10.75 -8.28
C LYS A 341 -39.29 -10.12 -8.90
N ARG A 342 -40.22 -9.59 -8.09
CA ARG A 342 -41.41 -8.88 -8.59
C ARG A 342 -41.07 -7.46 -9.10
N ASP A 343 -40.06 -6.83 -8.51
CA ASP A 343 -39.60 -5.50 -8.93
C ASP A 343 -38.85 -5.51 -10.27
N ILE A 344 -38.31 -6.67 -10.67
CA ILE A 344 -37.66 -6.86 -11.97
C ILE A 344 -38.72 -6.88 -13.08
N ARG A 345 -38.76 -5.80 -13.85
CA ARG A 345 -39.67 -5.59 -14.98
C ARG A 345 -39.40 -6.59 -16.12
N ARG A 346 -40.35 -6.65 -17.06
CA ARG A 346 -40.27 -7.52 -18.26
C ARG A 346 -39.02 -7.24 -19.10
N ASP A 347 -38.59 -5.98 -19.19
CA ASP A 347 -37.38 -5.57 -19.92
C ASP A 347 -36.07 -5.93 -19.19
N GLY A 348 -36.17 -6.38 -17.94
CA GLY A 348 -35.06 -6.78 -17.07
C GLY A 348 -34.61 -5.72 -16.08
N SER A 349 -35.13 -4.50 -16.13
CA SER A 349 -34.75 -3.41 -15.23
C SER A 349 -35.49 -3.45 -13.89
N VAL A 350 -34.92 -2.81 -12.87
CA VAL A 350 -35.67 -2.37 -11.68
C VAL A 350 -35.92 -0.88 -11.82
N SER A 351 -37.19 -0.50 -11.82
CA SER A 351 -37.64 0.89 -11.99
C SER A 351 -37.16 1.63 -13.25
N GLY A 352 -36.56 0.92 -14.23
CA GLY A 352 -35.90 1.55 -15.37
C GLY A 352 -34.63 2.32 -15.01
N GLN A 353 -34.03 2.04 -13.84
CA GLN A 353 -32.86 2.76 -13.33
C GLN A 353 -31.63 1.86 -13.30
N VAL A 354 -30.49 2.39 -13.74
CA VAL A 354 -29.18 1.73 -13.73
C VAL A 354 -28.74 1.39 -12.30
N ASN A 355 -28.90 2.32 -11.37
CA ASN A 355 -28.51 2.13 -9.97
C ASN A 355 -29.23 0.90 -9.38
N LEU A 356 -30.56 0.95 -9.34
CA LEU A 356 -31.40 -0.13 -8.79
C LEU A 356 -31.19 -1.45 -9.55
N THR A 357 -31.08 -1.40 -10.88
CA THR A 357 -30.82 -2.63 -11.66
C THR A 357 -29.46 -3.25 -11.32
N SER A 358 -28.44 -2.44 -11.05
CA SER A 358 -27.12 -2.92 -10.63
C SER A 358 -27.17 -3.55 -9.24
N PHE A 359 -27.83 -2.90 -8.28
CA PHE A 359 -28.01 -3.44 -6.93
C PHE A 359 -28.90 -4.69 -6.89
N ALA A 360 -29.93 -4.80 -7.73
CA ALA A 360 -30.71 -6.02 -7.92
C ALA A 360 -29.83 -7.19 -8.35
N VAL A 361 -28.92 -6.98 -9.30
CA VAL A 361 -27.96 -8.02 -9.74
C VAL A 361 -27.04 -8.44 -8.58
N LEU A 362 -26.53 -7.49 -7.81
CA LEU A 362 -25.68 -7.78 -6.64
C LEU A 362 -26.46 -8.54 -5.55
N ALA A 363 -27.69 -8.13 -5.26
CA ALA A 363 -28.58 -8.75 -4.28
C ALA A 363 -28.94 -10.19 -4.67
N LEU A 364 -29.30 -10.44 -5.94
CA LEU A 364 -29.56 -11.80 -6.43
C LEU A 364 -28.35 -12.71 -6.21
N ARG A 365 -27.15 -12.24 -6.55
CA ARG A 365 -25.92 -13.00 -6.33
C ARG A 365 -25.61 -13.23 -4.85
N ALA A 366 -25.86 -12.23 -3.99
CA ALA A 366 -25.71 -12.40 -2.53
C ALA A 366 -26.66 -13.46 -1.98
N ALA A 367 -27.86 -13.60 -2.56
CA ALA A 367 -28.81 -14.65 -2.24
C ALA A 367 -28.48 -16.01 -2.90
N GLY A 368 -27.35 -16.14 -3.61
CA GLY A 368 -26.96 -17.36 -4.31
C GLY A 368 -27.73 -17.63 -5.60
N VAL A 369 -28.43 -16.63 -6.14
CA VAL A 369 -29.24 -16.74 -7.36
C VAL A 369 -28.55 -16.07 -8.54
N GLY A 370 -28.54 -16.75 -9.69
CA GLY A 370 -28.06 -16.18 -10.94
C GLY A 370 -28.96 -15.04 -11.43
N PRO A 371 -28.42 -13.84 -11.73
CA PRO A 371 -29.22 -12.74 -12.26
C PRO A 371 -29.79 -13.10 -13.65
N PRO A 372 -31.03 -12.68 -13.99
CA PRO A 372 -31.59 -12.94 -15.30
C PRO A 372 -30.73 -12.35 -16.42
N ALA A 373 -30.51 -13.11 -17.50
CA ALA A 373 -29.71 -12.64 -18.63
C ALA A 373 -30.26 -11.35 -19.26
N ARG A 374 -31.58 -11.14 -19.24
CA ARG A 374 -32.24 -9.91 -19.70
C ARG A 374 -31.83 -8.68 -18.86
N THR A 375 -31.63 -8.84 -17.55
CA THR A 375 -31.22 -7.78 -16.63
C THR A 375 -29.80 -7.33 -16.94
N LEU A 376 -28.87 -8.28 -17.14
CA LEU A 376 -27.50 -7.96 -17.54
C LEU A 376 -27.45 -7.30 -18.94
N ARG A 377 -28.24 -7.80 -19.90
CA ARG A 377 -28.35 -7.18 -21.23
C ARG A 377 -28.93 -5.77 -21.16
N TRP A 378 -29.94 -5.55 -20.31
CA TRP A 378 -30.51 -4.22 -20.09
C TRP A 378 -29.46 -3.26 -19.56
N LEU A 379 -28.71 -3.67 -18.53
CA LEU A 379 -27.64 -2.87 -17.95
C LEU A 379 -26.58 -2.51 -19.01
N VAL A 380 -26.10 -3.47 -19.79
CA VAL A 380 -25.12 -3.21 -20.86
C VAL A 380 -25.62 -2.19 -21.89
N ARG A 381 -26.92 -2.18 -22.21
CA ARG A 381 -27.50 -1.20 -23.14
C ARG A 381 -27.58 0.23 -22.57
N GLN A 382 -27.46 0.39 -21.25
CA GLN A 382 -27.42 1.72 -20.62
C GLN A 382 -26.02 2.34 -20.62
N GLN A 383 -25.00 1.66 -21.11
CA GLN A 383 -23.64 2.20 -21.11
C GLN A 383 -23.50 3.35 -22.12
N ASP A 384 -23.03 4.50 -21.64
CA ASP A 384 -22.86 5.69 -22.46
C ASP A 384 -21.65 5.61 -23.39
N ALA A 385 -21.51 6.57 -24.31
CA ALA A 385 -20.45 6.60 -25.32
C ALA A 385 -19.03 6.70 -24.71
N ASP A 386 -18.91 7.39 -23.58
CA ASP A 386 -17.66 7.49 -22.80
C ASP A 386 -17.32 6.21 -22.01
N GLY A 387 -18.24 5.24 -21.99
CA GLY A 387 -18.08 3.97 -21.30
C GLY A 387 -18.58 3.96 -19.85
N GLY A 388 -19.04 5.09 -19.33
CA GLY A 388 -19.63 5.20 -18.01
C GLY A 388 -21.10 4.75 -17.98
N PHE A 389 -21.67 4.86 -16.80
CA PHE A 389 -23.07 4.62 -16.51
C PHE A 389 -23.57 5.77 -15.62
N SER A 390 -24.79 6.24 -15.89
CA SER A 390 -25.49 7.22 -15.05
C SER A 390 -26.34 6.53 -13.97
N PHE A 391 -26.83 7.29 -13.00
CA PHE A 391 -27.82 6.84 -12.01
C PHE A 391 -29.10 6.26 -12.63
N ALA A 392 -29.69 6.97 -13.61
CA ALA A 392 -31.01 6.65 -14.15
C ALA A 392 -30.94 5.81 -15.43
N LYS A 393 -30.67 6.42 -16.59
CA LYS A 393 -30.67 5.73 -17.89
C LYS A 393 -29.54 6.21 -18.79
N GLY A 394 -29.21 5.40 -19.81
CA GLY A 394 -28.26 5.81 -20.84
C GLY A 394 -28.71 7.08 -21.57
N GLY A 395 -27.76 7.95 -21.88
CA GLY A 395 -27.94 9.29 -22.42
C GLY A 395 -27.88 10.40 -21.37
N ASP A 396 -28.03 10.08 -20.08
CA ASP A 396 -27.77 11.01 -18.99
C ASP A 396 -26.26 11.06 -18.68
N PRO A 397 -25.72 12.13 -18.07
CA PRO A 397 -24.30 12.20 -17.73
C PRO A 397 -23.87 11.04 -16.82
N ALA A 398 -22.88 10.28 -17.26
CA ALA A 398 -22.32 9.20 -16.47
C ALA A 398 -21.59 9.71 -15.23
N ASP A 399 -21.67 8.94 -14.15
CA ASP A 399 -21.04 9.24 -12.87
C ASP A 399 -20.20 8.06 -12.36
N VAL A 400 -19.33 8.35 -11.39
CA VAL A 400 -18.36 7.39 -10.87
C VAL A 400 -19.00 6.33 -9.99
N ASP A 401 -20.01 6.70 -9.21
CA ASP A 401 -20.66 5.84 -8.22
C ASP A 401 -21.41 4.72 -8.94
N ASP A 402 -22.25 5.09 -9.91
CA ASP A 402 -23.05 4.16 -10.70
C ASP A 402 -22.22 3.37 -11.71
N THR A 403 -21.16 3.96 -12.27
CA THR A 403 -20.18 3.18 -13.06
C THR A 403 -19.48 2.14 -12.20
N GLY A 404 -19.13 2.47 -10.95
CA GLY A 404 -18.57 1.53 -9.99
C GLY A 404 -19.52 0.38 -9.68
N ALA A 405 -20.77 0.70 -9.32
CA ALA A 405 -21.80 -0.29 -9.00
C ALA A 405 -22.14 -1.19 -10.19
N ALA A 406 -22.31 -0.62 -11.39
CA ALA A 406 -22.55 -1.37 -12.61
C ALA A 406 -21.37 -2.31 -12.94
N LEU A 407 -20.13 -1.86 -12.71
CA LEU A 407 -18.94 -2.69 -12.93
C LEU A 407 -18.89 -3.90 -11.97
N GLU A 408 -19.28 -3.74 -10.71
CA GLU A 408 -19.46 -4.85 -9.77
C GLU A 408 -20.61 -5.78 -10.21
N ALA A 409 -21.74 -5.20 -10.60
CA ALA A 409 -22.91 -5.94 -11.07
C ALA A 409 -22.62 -6.73 -12.37
N LEU A 410 -21.79 -6.24 -13.28
CA LEU A 410 -21.39 -7.01 -14.45
C LEU A 410 -20.47 -8.18 -14.10
N GLY A 411 -19.71 -8.11 -13.00
CA GLY A 411 -18.90 -9.21 -12.50
C GLY A 411 -18.00 -9.80 -13.58
N GLY A 412 -18.03 -11.11 -13.82
CA GLY A 412 -17.28 -11.79 -14.90
C GLY A 412 -17.81 -11.57 -16.33
N SER A 413 -19.00 -10.99 -16.50
CA SER A 413 -19.74 -10.91 -17.76
C SER A 413 -19.44 -9.63 -18.55
N ALA A 414 -19.90 -9.55 -19.80
CA ALA A 414 -19.83 -8.34 -20.65
C ALA A 414 -18.44 -7.70 -20.74
N ARG A 415 -17.42 -8.49 -21.16
CA ARG A 415 -16.01 -8.07 -21.22
C ARG A 415 -15.79 -6.71 -21.89
N SER A 416 -16.46 -6.43 -23.02
CA SER A 416 -16.32 -5.15 -23.71
C SER A 416 -16.80 -3.97 -22.86
N ALA A 417 -18.03 -4.05 -22.35
CA ALA A 417 -18.61 -3.02 -21.48
C ALA A 417 -17.76 -2.76 -20.24
N ARG A 418 -17.29 -3.83 -19.59
CA ARG A 418 -16.38 -3.70 -18.44
C ARG A 418 -15.08 -2.97 -18.76
N ARG A 419 -14.46 -3.27 -19.90
CA ARG A 419 -13.21 -2.58 -20.31
C ARG A 419 -13.44 -1.08 -20.48
N ARG A 420 -14.58 -0.69 -21.05
CA ARG A 420 -14.99 0.71 -21.23
C ARG A 420 -15.25 1.41 -19.89
N ALA A 421 -15.98 0.76 -18.98
CA ALA A 421 -16.21 1.29 -17.62
C ALA A 421 -14.91 1.47 -16.82
N VAL A 422 -13.97 0.53 -16.93
CA VAL A 422 -12.62 0.68 -16.34
C VAL A 422 -11.87 1.88 -16.95
N ALA A 423 -12.01 2.12 -18.25
CA ALA A 423 -11.39 3.27 -18.91
C ALA A 423 -12.00 4.59 -18.43
N PHE A 424 -13.34 4.67 -18.35
CA PHE A 424 -14.07 5.79 -17.78
C PHE A 424 -13.58 6.14 -16.36
N LEU A 425 -13.56 5.16 -15.45
CA LEU A 425 -13.09 5.37 -14.08
C LEU A 425 -11.64 5.86 -14.06
N ARG A 426 -10.74 5.29 -14.87
CA ARG A 426 -9.35 5.75 -14.94
C ARG A 426 -9.23 7.20 -15.41
N ALA A 427 -10.06 7.62 -16.36
CA ALA A 427 -10.10 8.99 -16.85
C ALA A 427 -10.68 9.96 -15.79
N ALA A 428 -11.61 9.50 -14.97
CA ALA A 428 -12.24 10.30 -13.91
C ALA A 428 -11.35 10.54 -12.67
N GLN A 429 -10.22 9.84 -12.54
CA GLN A 429 -9.36 9.96 -11.36
C GLN A 429 -8.65 11.32 -11.30
N ASN A 430 -8.85 12.05 -10.21
CA ASN A 430 -8.21 13.34 -9.95
C ASN A 430 -6.74 13.21 -9.52
N ARG A 431 -5.99 14.33 -9.60
CA ARG A 431 -4.56 14.40 -9.23
C ARG A 431 -4.26 14.11 -7.77
N ASP A 432 -5.24 14.26 -6.88
CA ASP A 432 -5.13 13.90 -5.47
C ASP A 432 -5.29 12.39 -5.22
N GLY A 433 -5.60 11.63 -6.28
CA GLY A 433 -5.81 10.19 -6.26
C GLY A 433 -7.23 9.76 -5.99
N GLY A 434 -8.11 10.67 -5.58
CA GLY A 434 -9.53 10.43 -5.36
C GLY A 434 -10.35 10.52 -6.65
N PHE A 435 -11.64 10.30 -6.51
CA PHE A 435 -12.62 10.35 -7.59
C PHE A 435 -13.76 11.30 -7.20
N PRO A 436 -14.23 12.14 -8.14
CA PRO A 436 -15.44 12.92 -7.95
C PRO A 436 -16.69 12.08 -8.21
N ALA A 437 -17.88 12.61 -7.90
CA ALA A 437 -19.14 11.99 -8.32
C ALA A 437 -19.28 12.06 -9.85
N VAL A 438 -19.17 13.27 -10.41
CA VAL A 438 -19.14 13.50 -11.87
C VAL A 438 -17.73 13.91 -12.29
N PRO A 439 -17.18 13.36 -13.40
CA PRO A 439 -15.87 13.76 -13.92
C PRO A 439 -15.70 15.28 -14.04
N GLY A 440 -14.53 15.79 -13.64
CA GLY A 440 -14.25 17.23 -13.56
C GLY A 440 -14.61 17.89 -12.22
N GLY A 441 -15.38 17.20 -11.37
CA GLY A 441 -15.68 17.65 -10.01
C GLY A 441 -14.55 17.45 -9.00
N SER A 442 -14.83 17.85 -7.75
CA SER A 442 -13.93 17.59 -6.61
C SER A 442 -14.05 16.16 -6.10
N SER A 443 -12.90 15.57 -5.73
CA SER A 443 -12.87 14.21 -5.17
C SER A 443 -13.65 14.11 -3.85
N ASN A 444 -14.32 12.99 -3.64
CA ASN A 444 -14.97 12.65 -2.37
C ASN A 444 -14.76 11.16 -2.00
N ALA A 445 -15.06 10.80 -0.75
CA ALA A 445 -14.85 9.47 -0.20
C ALA A 445 -15.80 8.41 -0.78
N GLN A 446 -17.06 8.74 -1.04
CA GLN A 446 -18.07 7.77 -1.47
C GLN A 446 -17.80 7.33 -2.92
N SER A 447 -17.67 8.29 -3.84
CA SER A 447 -17.33 8.02 -5.24
C SER A 447 -15.97 7.31 -5.35
N THR A 448 -14.99 7.69 -4.52
CA THR A 448 -13.71 6.97 -4.47
C THR A 448 -13.89 5.53 -3.98
N ALA A 449 -14.77 5.27 -3.03
CA ALA A 449 -15.04 3.92 -2.52
C ALA A 449 -15.70 3.04 -3.59
N TRP A 450 -16.71 3.54 -4.30
CA TRP A 450 -17.38 2.84 -5.40
C TRP A 450 -16.45 2.57 -6.58
N ALA A 451 -15.65 3.56 -6.98
CA ALA A 451 -14.63 3.37 -8.01
C ALA A 451 -13.64 2.25 -7.64
N VAL A 452 -13.16 2.24 -6.38
CA VAL A 452 -12.22 1.21 -5.90
C VAL A 452 -12.85 -0.17 -5.96
N GLN A 453 -14.09 -0.33 -5.48
CA GLN A 453 -14.77 -1.62 -5.45
C GLN A 453 -15.04 -2.13 -6.87
N GLY A 454 -15.60 -1.31 -7.76
CA GLY A 454 -15.80 -1.65 -9.17
C GLY A 454 -14.51 -2.06 -9.88
N LEU A 455 -13.42 -1.30 -9.67
CA LEU A 455 -12.10 -1.65 -10.23
C LEU A 455 -11.61 -3.00 -9.72
N ILE A 456 -11.76 -3.31 -8.43
CA ILE A 456 -11.39 -4.62 -7.86
C ILE A 456 -12.24 -5.74 -8.48
N ALA A 457 -13.56 -5.55 -8.60
CA ALA A 457 -14.46 -6.52 -9.23
C ALA A 457 -14.09 -6.79 -10.69
N ALA A 458 -13.55 -5.78 -11.38
CA ALA A 458 -13.02 -5.91 -12.73
C ALA A 458 -11.63 -6.57 -12.82
N GLY A 459 -11.01 -6.96 -11.69
CA GLY A 459 -9.66 -7.54 -11.63
C GLY A 459 -8.53 -6.51 -11.64
N VAL A 460 -8.84 -5.21 -11.50
CA VAL A 460 -7.84 -4.15 -11.45
C VAL A 460 -7.30 -4.01 -10.03
N ASN A 461 -5.97 -4.00 -9.88
CA ASN A 461 -5.34 -3.78 -8.58
C ASN A 461 -5.37 -2.29 -8.20
N PRO A 462 -6.14 -1.88 -7.16
CA PRO A 462 -6.29 -0.47 -6.77
C PRO A 462 -4.98 0.16 -6.25
N LYS A 463 -3.94 -0.62 -5.93
CA LYS A 463 -2.61 -0.09 -5.59
C LYS A 463 -1.85 0.45 -6.82
N ARG A 464 -2.26 0.05 -8.02
CA ARG A 464 -1.67 0.44 -9.31
C ARG A 464 -2.50 1.48 -10.07
N VAL A 465 -3.66 1.86 -9.54
CA VAL A 465 -4.52 2.90 -10.13
C VAL A 465 -3.99 4.26 -9.70
N ARG A 466 -3.36 4.95 -10.65
CA ARG A 466 -2.76 6.28 -10.51
C ARG A 466 -2.81 6.98 -11.87
N THR A 467 -3.01 8.28 -11.85
CA THR A 467 -3.01 9.16 -13.02
C THR A 467 -1.89 10.18 -12.84
N HIS A 468 -0.94 10.26 -13.78
CA HIS A 468 0.17 11.22 -13.75
C HIS A 468 0.95 11.28 -12.41
N GLY A 469 1.24 10.12 -11.81
CA GLY A 469 1.97 10.06 -10.54
C GLY A 469 1.14 10.36 -9.29
N SER A 470 -0.18 10.52 -9.41
CA SER A 470 -1.09 10.76 -8.28
C SER A 470 -0.96 9.70 -7.17
N PRO A 471 -1.34 10.03 -5.92
CA PRO A 471 -1.65 9.04 -4.91
C PRO A 471 -2.63 7.97 -5.42
N THR A 472 -2.63 6.79 -4.79
CA THR A 472 -3.67 5.80 -5.09
C THR A 472 -5.00 6.22 -4.46
N PRO A 473 -6.16 5.73 -4.95
CA PRO A 473 -7.45 6.01 -4.31
C PRO A 473 -7.52 5.51 -2.87
N LEU A 474 -6.88 4.38 -2.58
CA LEU A 474 -6.74 3.90 -1.20
C LEU A 474 -5.89 4.84 -0.32
N ARG A 475 -4.98 5.62 -0.89
CA ARG A 475 -4.22 6.64 -0.14
C ARG A 475 -5.07 7.89 0.07
N TYR A 476 -5.87 8.28 -0.93
CA TYR A 476 -6.85 9.35 -0.80
C TYR A 476 -7.84 9.08 0.35
N LEU A 477 -8.52 7.92 0.35
CA LEU A 477 -9.46 7.52 1.44
C LEU A 477 -8.80 7.56 2.82
N ARG A 478 -7.57 7.04 2.94
CA ARG A 478 -6.83 7.08 4.22
C ARG A 478 -6.49 8.50 4.68
N SER A 479 -6.38 9.45 3.76
CA SER A 479 -6.09 10.84 4.08
C SER A 479 -7.30 11.59 4.64
N LEU A 480 -8.51 11.04 4.45
CA LEU A 480 -9.77 11.57 4.97
C LEU A 480 -10.15 10.97 6.35
N ILE A 481 -9.36 10.03 6.87
CA ILE A 481 -9.58 9.50 8.23
C ILE A 481 -9.24 10.59 9.25
N THR A 482 -10.26 11.07 9.94
CA THR A 482 -10.16 12.11 10.97
C THR A 482 -9.43 11.61 12.21
N ARG A 483 -9.06 12.55 13.10
CA ARG A 483 -8.51 12.21 14.43
C ARG A 483 -9.44 11.35 15.29
N ARG A 484 -10.76 11.45 15.06
CA ARG A 484 -11.80 10.68 15.78
C ARG A 484 -12.12 9.35 15.11
N GLY A 485 -11.46 9.01 14.00
CA GLY A 485 -11.61 7.75 13.28
C GLY A 485 -12.66 7.76 12.17
N ALA A 486 -13.65 8.67 12.20
CA ALA A 486 -14.57 8.86 11.07
C ALA A 486 -13.82 9.20 9.78
N VAL A 487 -14.42 8.89 8.63
CA VAL A 487 -13.95 9.34 7.32
C VAL A 487 -14.78 10.55 6.91
N ASP A 488 -14.12 11.66 6.61
CA ASP A 488 -14.78 12.84 6.05
C ASP A 488 -15.21 12.57 4.60
N TYR A 489 -16.30 13.22 4.17
CA TYR A 489 -16.79 13.12 2.78
C TYR A 489 -15.76 13.67 1.80
N ALA A 490 -15.19 14.83 2.10
CA ALA A 490 -14.06 15.41 1.39
C ALA A 490 -13.14 16.11 2.40
N ARG A 491 -11.98 16.62 1.96
CA ARG A 491 -11.03 17.29 2.87
C ARG A 491 -11.72 18.47 3.60
N GLY A 492 -11.89 18.34 4.91
CA GLY A 492 -12.53 19.38 5.73
C GLY A 492 -14.06 19.41 5.67
N VAL A 493 -14.70 18.46 4.98
CA VAL A 493 -16.15 18.39 4.79
C VAL A 493 -16.67 17.08 5.36
N SER A 494 -17.42 17.15 6.46
CA SER A 494 -18.03 15.99 7.11
C SER A 494 -19.53 15.95 6.80
N LEU A 495 -19.97 14.97 6.02
CA LEU A 495 -21.37 14.73 5.67
C LEU A 495 -21.70 13.27 5.98
N THR A 496 -22.84 13.02 6.62
CA THR A 496 -23.32 11.67 7.00
C THR A 496 -22.19 10.72 7.44
N PRO A 497 -21.41 11.06 8.49
CA PRO A 497 -20.12 10.41 8.72
C PRO A 497 -20.21 8.90 8.99
N VAL A 498 -21.37 8.39 9.45
CA VAL A 498 -21.59 6.93 9.56
C VAL A 498 -21.60 6.28 8.19
N TRP A 499 -22.35 6.84 7.24
CA TRP A 499 -22.46 6.30 5.88
C TRP A 499 -21.12 6.36 5.15
N VAL A 500 -20.50 7.54 5.12
CA VAL A 500 -19.20 7.74 4.45
C VAL A 500 -18.13 6.81 5.03
N THR A 501 -18.09 6.68 6.35
CA THR A 501 -17.15 5.77 7.01
C THR A 501 -17.40 4.31 6.64
N ALA A 502 -18.68 3.89 6.57
CA ALA A 502 -19.05 2.53 6.20
C ALA A 502 -18.59 2.16 4.78
N GLU A 503 -18.90 2.98 3.78
CA GLU A 503 -18.48 2.73 2.39
C GLU A 503 -16.94 2.74 2.25
N ALA A 504 -16.28 3.69 2.91
CA ALA A 504 -14.83 3.77 2.90
C ALA A 504 -14.17 2.52 3.50
N ILE A 505 -14.74 1.90 4.55
CA ILE A 505 -14.22 0.65 5.13
C ILE A 505 -14.23 -0.48 4.10
N VAL A 506 -15.35 -0.67 3.39
CA VAL A 506 -15.48 -1.74 2.39
C VAL A 506 -14.40 -1.62 1.30
N ALA A 507 -14.18 -0.40 0.80
CA ALA A 507 -13.13 -0.11 -0.17
C ALA A 507 -11.70 -0.27 0.40
N LEU A 508 -11.45 0.21 1.63
CA LEU A 508 -10.16 0.11 2.30
C LEU A 508 -9.73 -1.35 2.54
N ASP A 509 -10.71 -2.22 2.84
CA ASP A 509 -10.55 -3.66 3.02
C ASP A 509 -10.54 -4.44 1.70
N ARG A 510 -10.86 -3.76 0.59
CA ARG A 510 -10.87 -4.30 -0.79
C ARG A 510 -11.84 -5.46 -0.96
N LYS A 511 -13.06 -5.28 -0.47
CA LYS A 511 -14.11 -6.29 -0.53
C LYS A 511 -15.28 -5.78 -1.37
N PRO A 512 -15.23 -5.86 -2.70
CA PRO A 512 -16.37 -5.51 -3.52
C PRO A 512 -17.57 -6.43 -3.22
N PHE A 513 -18.75 -5.98 -3.58
CA PHE A 513 -19.99 -6.71 -3.46
C PHE A 513 -20.15 -7.78 -4.56
N PRO A 514 -20.94 -8.84 -4.28
CA PRO A 514 -21.46 -9.19 -2.96
C PRO A 514 -20.36 -9.69 -2.02
N LEU A 515 -20.48 -9.39 -0.71
CA LEU A 515 -19.55 -9.89 0.29
C LEU A 515 -19.71 -11.40 0.46
N ARG A 516 -18.58 -12.10 0.64
CA ARG A 516 -18.62 -13.53 1.00
C ARG A 516 -19.25 -13.69 2.40
N PRO A 517 -20.11 -14.69 2.60
CA PRO A 517 -20.66 -15.00 3.92
C PRO A 517 -19.56 -15.14 4.97
N LEU A 518 -19.83 -14.68 6.20
CA LEU A 518 -19.00 -15.04 7.35
C LEU A 518 -18.99 -16.56 7.52
N ALA A 519 -17.84 -17.14 7.85
CA ALA A 519 -17.79 -18.56 8.22
C ALA A 519 -18.67 -18.77 9.45
N LYS A 520 -19.44 -19.86 9.46
CA LYS A 520 -20.32 -20.24 10.56
C LYS A 520 -19.53 -20.51 11.83
#